data_AF-A0A7Y9MEG7-F1
#
_entry.id   AF-A0A7Y9MEG7-F1
#
_cell.length_a   1.000
_cell.length_b   1.000
_cell.length_c   1.000
_cell.angle_alpha   90.00
_cell.angle_beta   90.00
_cell.angle_gamma   90.00
#
_symmetry.space_group_name_H-M   'P 1'
#
loop_
_entity.id
_entity.type
_entity.pdbx_description
1 polymer ?
#
loop_
_entity_poly.entity_id
_entity_poly.type
_entity_poly.pdbx_seq_one_letter_code
_entity_poly.pdbx_strand_id
1 'polypeptide(L)'
;MHELLAIVSAGVVTFVTRVVFLIDKRIRPPKSVARYLPLIGPAVLAAIAVPGILAPRGELAWADTIPALAAAVVSWLLWRISKQVWVGLIAGLVVWWAILGLLAALGVVR
;
A
#
# COMPACT_ATOMS: atom_id res chain seq x y z
N MET A 1 8.47 25.76 -5.33
CA MET A 1 9.78 25.40 -5.95
C MET A 1 10.35 24.09 -5.40
N HIS A 2 10.36 23.85 -4.08
CA HIS A 2 10.91 22.61 -3.50
C HIS A 2 10.22 21.32 -3.96
N GLU A 3 8.89 21.32 -4.09
CA GLU A 3 8.13 20.14 -4.56
C GLU A 3 8.46 19.76 -6.00
N LEU A 4 8.62 20.75 -6.88
CA LEU A 4 9.01 20.52 -8.27
C LEU A 4 10.40 19.86 -8.34
N LEU A 5 11.34 20.32 -7.50
CA LEU A 5 12.67 19.71 -7.39
C LEU A 5 12.60 18.28 -6.85
N ALA A 6 11.74 18.00 -5.88
CA ALA A 6 11.51 16.66 -5.34
C ALA A 6 10.94 15.71 -6.41
N ILE A 7 9.95 16.16 -7.18
CA ILE A 7 9.33 15.37 -8.26
C ILE A 7 10.36 15.08 -9.37
N VAL A 8 11.08 16.11 -9.82
CA VAL A 8 12.08 15.97 -10.88
C VAL A 8 13.22 15.06 -10.44
N SER A 9 13.75 15.24 -9.23
CA SER A 9 14.82 14.38 -8.72
C SER A 9 14.38 12.93 -8.53
N ALA A 10 13.18 12.67 -7.99
CA ALA A 10 12.62 11.33 -7.88
C ALA A 10 12.45 10.67 -9.26
N GLY A 11 11.98 11.43 -10.25
CA GLY A 11 11.85 10.98 -11.63
C GLY A 11 13.20 10.62 -12.25
N VAL A 12 14.20 11.50 -12.11
CA VAL A 12 15.56 11.27 -12.62
C VAL A 12 16.18 10.03 -11.98
N VAL A 13 16.13 9.90 -10.65
CA VAL A 13 16.66 8.74 -9.93
C VAL A 13 16.00 7.46 -10.40
N THR A 14 14.66 7.45 -10.54
CA THR A 14 13.92 6.26 -10.99
C THR A 14 14.31 5.87 -12.41
N PHE A 15 14.42 6.84 -13.31
CA PHE A 15 14.79 6.62 -14.70
C PHE A 15 16.22 6.09 -14.83
N VAL A 16 17.18 6.78 -14.20
CA VAL A 16 18.60 6.38 -14.22
C VAL A 16 18.77 4.97 -13.65
N THR A 17 18.12 4.66 -12.52
CA THR A 17 18.20 3.33 -11.90
C THR A 17 17.71 2.25 -12.87
N ARG A 18 16.64 2.48 -13.63
CA ARG A 18 16.15 1.53 -14.65
C ARG A 18 17.07 1.42 -15.86
N VAL A 19 17.60 2.54 -16.35
CA VAL A 19 18.44 2.60 -17.55
C VAL A 19 19.77 1.89 -17.33
N VAL A 20 20.37 1.99 -16.15
CA VAL A 20 21.63 1.29 -15.81
C VAL A 20 21.51 -0.22 -16.01
N PHE A 21 20.40 -0.83 -15.59
CA PHE A 21 20.16 -2.27 -15.80
C PHE A 21 19.86 -2.64 -17.26
N LEU A 22 19.46 -1.68 -18.09
CA LEU A 22 19.11 -1.88 -19.50
C LEU A 22 20.34 -1.80 -20.42
N ILE A 23 21.27 -0.90 -20.10
CA ILE A 23 22.51 -0.70 -20.85
C ILE A 23 23.53 -1.80 -20.53
N ASP A 24 23.64 -2.19 -19.26
CA ASP A 24 24.66 -3.15 -18.84
C ASP A 24 24.11 -4.58 -18.71
N LYS A 25 24.26 -5.37 -19.78
CA LYS A 25 23.89 -6.80 -19.82
C LYS A 25 24.70 -7.68 -18.85
N ARG A 26 25.80 -7.18 -18.26
CA ARG A 26 26.60 -7.92 -17.28
C ARG A 26 26.09 -7.79 -15.84
N ILE A 27 25.24 -6.81 -15.54
CA ILE A 27 24.68 -6.63 -14.19
C ILE A 27 23.53 -7.62 -14.00
N ARG A 28 23.87 -8.87 -13.67
CA ARG A 28 22.89 -9.84 -13.15
C ARG A 28 22.81 -9.71 -11.64
N PRO A 29 21.61 -9.54 -11.06
CA PRO A 29 21.48 -9.49 -9.61
C PRO A 29 21.98 -10.82 -9.01
N PRO A 30 22.74 -10.78 -7.90
CA PRO A 30 23.19 -11.99 -7.23
C PRO A 30 21.99 -12.84 -6.80
N LYS A 31 22.14 -14.17 -6.78
CA LYS A 31 21.05 -15.13 -6.52
C LYS A 31 20.26 -14.82 -5.25
N SER A 32 20.92 -14.28 -4.22
CA SER A 32 20.30 -13.85 -2.97
C SER A 32 19.29 -12.71 -3.17
N VAL A 33 19.60 -11.72 -4.02
CA VAL A 33 18.73 -10.56 -4.28
C VAL A 33 17.61 -10.93 -5.27
N ALA A 34 17.91 -11.81 -6.23
CA ALA A 34 16.92 -12.33 -7.19
C ALA A 34 15.70 -12.96 -6.53
N ARG A 35 15.87 -13.60 -5.36
CA ARG A 35 14.77 -14.18 -4.58
C ARG A 35 13.79 -13.13 -4.02
N TYR A 36 14.28 -11.93 -3.69
CA TYR A 36 13.49 -10.88 -3.06
C TYR A 36 12.94 -9.85 -4.05
N LEU A 37 13.50 -9.77 -5.25
CA LEU A 37 13.04 -8.88 -6.34
C LEU A 37 11.52 -8.96 -6.60
N PRO A 38 10.88 -10.15 -6.65
CA PRO A 38 9.43 -10.26 -6.80
C PRO A 38 8.61 -9.67 -5.63
N LEU A 39 9.21 -9.52 -4.44
CA LEU A 39 8.55 -9.03 -3.23
C LEU A 39 8.60 -7.51 -3.10
N ILE A 40 9.35 -6.80 -3.96
CA ILE A 40 9.49 -5.35 -3.88
C ILE A 40 8.13 -4.65 -4.07
N GLY A 41 7.34 -5.08 -5.05
CA GLY A 41 6.01 -4.52 -5.30
C GLY A 41 5.11 -4.53 -4.05
N PRO A 42 4.83 -5.71 -3.46
CA PRO A 42 4.03 -5.79 -2.24
C PRO A 42 4.71 -5.12 -1.02
N ALA A 43 6.04 -5.13 -0.91
CA ALA A 43 6.74 -4.47 0.18
C ALA A 43 6.60 -2.94 0.13
N VAL A 44 6.74 -2.33 -1.05
CA VAL A 44 6.54 -0.89 -1.25
C VAL A 44 5.09 -0.52 -0.98
N LEU A 45 4.14 -1.31 -1.47
CA LEU A 45 2.72 -1.07 -1.24
C LEU A 45 2.38 -1.14 0.26
N ALA A 46 2.96 -2.11 0.99
CA ALA A 46 2.84 -2.17 2.44
C ALA A 46 3.48 -0.96 3.13
N ALA A 47 4.67 -0.53 2.70
CA ALA A 47 5.36 0.63 3.29
C ALA A 47 4.56 1.94 3.14
N ILE A 48 3.78 2.08 2.07
CA ILE A 48 2.92 3.27 1.85
C ILE A 48 1.56 3.12 2.56
N ALA A 49 0.95 1.94 2.49
CA ALA A 49 -0.40 1.73 3.03
C ALA A 49 -0.43 1.65 4.57
N VAL A 50 0.58 1.03 5.19
CA VAL A 50 0.62 0.76 6.63
C VAL A 50 0.60 2.06 7.47
N PRO A 51 1.42 3.09 7.18
CA PRO A 51 1.31 4.38 7.88
C PRO A 51 -0.04 5.05 7.69
N GLY A 52 -0.62 4.95 6.48
CA GLY A 52 -1.96 5.47 6.20
C GLY A 52 -3.08 4.79 7.00
N ILE A 53 -2.87 3.55 7.46
CA ILE A 53 -3.81 2.80 8.30
C ILE A 53 -3.58 3.09 9.79
N LEU A 54 -2.32 3.11 10.23
CA LEU A 54 -1.96 3.19 11.66
C LEU A 54 -1.90 4.61 12.20
N ALA A 55 -1.42 5.56 11.39
CA ALA A 55 -1.22 6.96 11.81
C ALA A 55 -1.56 7.93 10.67
N PRO A 56 -2.85 8.03 10.26
CA PRO A 56 -3.27 8.85 9.12
C PRO A 56 -2.91 10.34 9.26
N ARG A 57 -2.86 10.83 10.51
CA ARG A 57 -2.55 12.23 10.87
C ARG A 57 -1.25 12.38 11.66
N GLY A 58 -0.40 11.35 11.69
CA GLY A 58 0.81 11.31 12.52
C GLY A 58 0.57 10.92 13.98
N GLU A 59 -0.69 10.77 14.39
CA GLU A 59 -1.09 10.26 15.70
C GLU A 59 -1.84 8.92 15.54
N LEU A 60 -1.69 8.03 16.53
CA LEU A 60 -2.46 6.78 16.60
C LEU A 60 -3.90 7.09 17.02
N ALA A 61 -4.76 7.30 16.03
CA ALA A 61 -6.20 7.46 16.22
C ALA A 61 -6.89 6.09 16.19
N TRP A 62 -7.00 5.42 17.34
CA TRP A 62 -7.61 4.09 17.46
C TRP A 62 -9.00 3.98 16.83
N ALA A 63 -9.79 5.07 16.90
CA ALA A 63 -11.12 5.14 16.29
C ALA A 63 -11.09 5.00 14.76
N ASP A 64 -10.03 5.48 14.10
CA ASP A 64 -9.85 5.40 12.64
C ASP A 64 -9.11 4.09 12.25
N THR A 65 -8.16 3.66 13.09
CA THR A 65 -7.31 2.49 12.84
C THR A 65 -8.06 1.16 12.95
N ILE A 66 -8.99 1.01 13.91
CA ILE A 66 -9.74 -0.24 14.10
C ILE A 66 -10.61 -0.57 12.87
N PRO A 67 -11.42 0.36 12.32
CA PRO A 67 -12.15 0.14 11.07
C PRO A 67 -11.23 -0.23 9.89
N ALA A 68 -10.06 0.42 9.79
CA ALA A 68 -9.12 0.21 8.69
C ALA A 68 -8.47 -1.17 8.76
N LEU A 69 -8.08 -1.60 9.97
CA LEU A 69 -7.58 -2.94 10.23
C LEU A 69 -8.64 -4.01 9.94
N ALA A 70 -9.89 -3.79 10.35
CA ALA A 70 -10.98 -4.71 10.06
C ALA A 70 -11.19 -4.89 8.55
N ALA A 71 -11.24 -3.78 7.79
CA ALA A 71 -11.33 -3.81 6.33
C ALA A 71 -10.14 -4.52 5.68
N ALA A 72 -8.91 -4.30 6.18
CA ALA A 72 -7.70 -4.95 5.68
C ALA A 72 -7.71 -6.47 5.94
N VAL A 73 -8.13 -6.91 7.12
CA VAL A 73 -8.23 -8.33 7.49
C VAL A 73 -9.28 -9.03 6.63
N VAL A 74 -10.45 -8.42 6.42
CA VAL A 74 -11.50 -9.01 5.59
C VAL A 74 -11.07 -9.10 4.13
N SER A 75 -10.45 -8.05 3.59
CA SER A 75 -9.85 -8.03 2.25
C SER A 75 -8.85 -9.17 2.07
N TRP A 76 -7.92 -9.35 3.02
CA TRP A 76 -6.93 -10.42 2.99
C TRP A 76 -7.55 -11.81 3.06
N LEU A 77 -8.53 -12.02 3.93
CA LEU A 77 -9.20 -13.31 4.10
C LEU A 77 -9.96 -13.72 2.84
N LEU A 78 -10.71 -12.78 2.24
CA LEU A 78 -11.48 -13.03 1.03
C LEU A 78 -10.60 -13.19 -0.20
N TRP A 79 -9.48 -12.46 -0.29
CA TRP A 79 -8.45 -12.74 -1.30
C TRP A 79 -7.86 -14.15 -1.12
N ARG A 80 -7.59 -14.56 0.12
CA ARG A 80 -6.98 -15.87 0.40
C ARG A 80 -7.89 -17.04 -0.01
N ILE A 81 -9.20 -16.88 0.15
CA ILE A 81 -10.23 -17.88 -0.21
C ILE A 81 -10.50 -17.85 -1.71
N SER A 82 -10.84 -16.69 -2.28
CA SER A 82 -11.23 -16.57 -3.68
C SER A 82 -10.06 -16.69 -4.66
N LYS A 83 -8.83 -16.41 -4.20
CA LYS A 83 -7.62 -16.23 -5.02
C LYS A 83 -7.75 -15.12 -6.08
N GLN A 84 -8.80 -14.29 -5.99
CA GLN A 84 -9.08 -13.19 -6.91
C GLN A 84 -8.82 -11.86 -6.21
N VAL A 85 -7.94 -11.04 -6.78
CA VAL A 85 -7.54 -9.74 -6.21
C VAL A 85 -8.74 -8.79 -6.10
N TRP A 86 -9.60 -8.76 -7.13
CA TRP A 86 -10.77 -7.88 -7.17
C TRP A 86 -11.76 -8.17 -6.04
N VAL A 87 -11.95 -9.44 -5.66
CA VAL A 87 -12.86 -9.83 -4.58
C VAL A 87 -12.37 -9.28 -3.24
N GLY A 88 -11.08 -9.41 -2.93
CA GLY A 88 -10.50 -8.84 -1.72
C GLY A 88 -10.61 -7.32 -1.68
N LEU A 89 -10.31 -6.66 -2.81
CA LEU A 89 -10.38 -5.20 -2.93
C LEU A 89 -11.80 -4.67 -2.70
N ILE A 90 -12.78 -5.20 -3.45
CA ILE A 90 -14.19 -4.76 -3.35
C ILE A 90 -14.72 -5.04 -1.95
N ALA A 91 -14.43 -6.21 -1.38
CA ALA A 91 -14.92 -6.54 -0.06
C ALA A 91 -14.33 -5.64 1.03
N GLY A 92 -13.03 -5.35 0.98
CA GLY A 92 -12.40 -4.38 1.90
C GLY A 92 -13.06 -3.01 1.82
N LEU A 93 -13.36 -2.54 0.60
CA LEU A 93 -14.05 -1.27 0.39
C LEU A 93 -15.47 -1.29 0.96
N VAL A 94 -16.24 -2.34 0.68
CA VAL A 94 -17.60 -2.51 1.21
C VAL A 94 -17.60 -2.52 2.73
N VAL A 95 -16.68 -3.25 3.35
CA VAL A 95 -16.55 -3.31 4.82
C VAL A 95 -16.19 -1.94 5.41
N TRP A 96 -15.24 -1.23 4.80
CA TRP A 96 -14.85 0.10 5.24
C TRP A 96 -16.05 1.06 5.24
N TRP A 97 -16.80 1.12 4.13
CA TRP A 97 -17.99 1.96 4.01
C TRP A 97 -19.13 1.52 4.93
N ALA A 98 -19.33 0.22 5.13
CA ALA A 98 -20.32 -0.30 6.04
C ALA A 98 -20.03 0.11 7.50
N ILE A 99 -18.76 0.01 7.93
CA ILE A 99 -18.35 0.41 9.28
C ILE A 99 -18.49 1.93 9.44
N LEU A 100 -18.03 2.73 8.48
CA LEU A 100 -18.19 4.20 8.51
C LEU A 100 -19.65 4.62 8.54
N GLY A 101 -20.50 4.02 7.70
CA GLY A 101 -21.93 4.31 7.68
C GLY A 101 -22.61 3.96 8.99
N LEU A 102 -22.22 2.85 9.63
CA LEU A 102 -22.74 2.46 10.94
C LEU A 102 -22.29 3.41 12.06
N LEU A 103 -21.03 3.83 12.05
CA LEU A 103 -20.50 4.82 13.00
C LEU A 103 -21.16 6.19 12.83
N ALA A 104 -21.43 6.60 11.59
CA ALA A 104 -22.17 7.83 11.29
C ALA A 104 -23.64 7.75 11.75
N ALA A 105 -24.31 6.62 11.52
CA ALA A 105 -25.69 6.40 11.97
C ALA A 105 -25.83 6.39 13.50
N LEU A 106 -24.78 5.97 14.22
CA LEU A 106 -24.69 6.01 15.68
C LEU A 106 -24.30 7.40 16.24
N GLY A 107 -24.07 8.40 15.38
CA GLY A 107 -23.70 9.75 15.79
C GLY A 107 -22.29 9.90 16.36
N VAL A 108 -21.43 8.90 16.17
CA VAL A 108 -20.06 8.87 16.70
C VAL A 108 -19.10 9.65 15.79
N VAL A 109 -19.41 9.77 14.49
CA VAL A 109 -18.60 10.45 13.47
C VAL A 109 -19.52 11.39 12.66
N ARG A 110 -19.13 12.65 12.50
CA ARG A 110 -19.80 13.64 11.62
C ARG A 110 -19.06 13.78 10.31
#